data_AF-A0A821ZB86-F1
#
_entry.id   AF-A0A821ZB86-F1
#
_cell.length_a   1.000
_cell.length_b   1.000
_cell.length_c   1.000
_cell.angle_alpha   90.00
_cell.angle_beta   90.00
_cell.angle_gamma   90.00
#
_symmetry.space_group_name_H-M   'P 1'
#
loop_
_entity.id
_entity.type
_entity.pdbx_description
1 polymer ?
#
loop_
_entity_poly.entity_id
_entity_poly.type
_entity_poly.pdbx_seq_one_letter_code
_entity_poly.pdbx_strand_id
1 'polypeptide(L)'
;IVIAVHGYEDDRGVFIVKDYCFKDLSIPKTLSPPKEDKYILFASGFLLSESSVIFNQLECLVNSLTQPTNIQSEQLKTILANTIRFIVAGNLIESSNRLKDTTNQAKYLTRKMTASSVEAMHSIDELFDKIAAITDIDIMPGVNDPSCHMLPQQPLHPCMFPSSSKRKTTHCLTNPYDFQIGDMRLLGTSGQNLDDIDLQSTIES
;
A
#
# COMPACT_ATOMS: atom_id res chain seq x y z
N ILE A 1 -11.26 -20.23 -4.54
CA ILE A 1 -11.31 -20.68 -3.12
C ILE A 1 -11.15 -22.20 -3.11
N VAL A 2 -10.40 -22.75 -2.15
CA VAL A 2 -10.26 -24.21 -1.97
C VAL A 2 -10.98 -24.62 -0.69
N ILE A 3 -11.96 -25.51 -0.78
CA ILE A 3 -12.80 -26.00 0.33
C ILE A 3 -13.00 -27.51 0.22
N ALA A 4 -13.32 -28.15 1.33
CA ALA A 4 -13.88 -29.50 1.32
C ALA A 4 -15.41 -29.40 1.25
N VAL A 5 -16.05 -30.22 0.43
CA VAL A 5 -17.50 -30.27 0.27
C VAL A 5 -18.03 -31.68 0.56
N HIS A 6 -19.16 -31.77 1.22
CA HIS A 6 -19.87 -33.00 1.52
C HIS A 6 -21.25 -32.98 0.87
N GLY A 7 -21.58 -34.02 0.11
CA GLY A 7 -22.75 -34.05 -0.76
C GLY A 7 -22.93 -35.38 -1.47
N TYR A 8 -23.78 -35.40 -2.50
CA TYR A 8 -24.04 -36.57 -3.34
C TYR A 8 -24.40 -36.15 -4.76
N GLU A 9 -24.26 -37.05 -5.73
CA GLU A 9 -24.66 -36.82 -7.13
C GLU A 9 -26.13 -37.21 -7.33
N ASP A 10 -26.91 -36.37 -8.01
CA ASP A 10 -28.27 -36.69 -8.42
C ASP A 10 -28.32 -37.52 -9.72
N ASP A 11 -29.50 -38.01 -10.11
CA ASP A 11 -29.68 -38.84 -11.31
C ASP A 11 -29.38 -38.09 -12.63
N ARG A 12 -29.15 -36.77 -12.58
CA ARG A 12 -28.80 -35.92 -13.72
C ARG A 12 -27.30 -35.61 -13.76
N GLY A 13 -26.51 -36.13 -12.83
CA GLY A 13 -25.08 -35.89 -12.72
C GLY A 13 -24.70 -34.58 -12.04
N VAL A 14 -25.64 -33.95 -11.31
CA VAL A 14 -25.38 -32.71 -10.56
C VAL A 14 -25.00 -33.04 -9.12
N PHE A 15 -23.88 -32.49 -8.65
CA PHE A 15 -23.46 -32.66 -7.26
C PHE A 15 -24.23 -31.71 -6.32
N ILE A 16 -25.02 -32.27 -5.43
CA ILE A 16 -25.80 -31.56 -4.40
C ILE A 16 -24.97 -31.44 -3.13
N VAL A 17 -24.56 -30.22 -2.80
CA VAL A 17 -23.79 -29.90 -1.58
C VAL A 17 -24.73 -29.86 -0.37
N LYS A 18 -24.41 -30.63 0.67
CA LYS A 18 -25.07 -30.60 1.98
C LYS A 18 -24.31 -29.74 2.99
N ASP A 19 -22.98 -29.80 2.95
CA ASP A 19 -22.11 -29.11 3.89
C ASP A 19 -20.75 -28.81 3.26
N TYR A 20 -20.00 -27.88 3.83
CA TYR A 20 -18.66 -27.52 3.41
C TYR A 20 -17.81 -27.01 4.56
N CYS A 21 -16.49 -27.15 4.47
CA CYS A 21 -15.57 -26.54 5.42
C CYS A 21 -14.35 -25.93 4.74
N PHE A 22 -13.81 -24.90 5.37
CA PHE A 22 -12.58 -24.24 4.97
C PHE A 22 -11.38 -24.89 5.67
N LYS A 23 -10.18 -24.61 5.15
CA LYS A 23 -8.96 -24.91 5.89
C LYS A 23 -8.88 -24.00 7.12
N ASP A 24 -8.72 -24.60 8.29
CA ASP A 24 -8.52 -23.86 9.54
C ASP A 24 -7.25 -23.01 9.51
N LEU A 25 -7.28 -21.92 10.27
CA LEU A 25 -6.11 -21.05 10.46
C LEU A 25 -5.06 -21.78 11.29
N SER A 26 -3.79 -21.59 10.92
CA SER A 26 -2.66 -22.03 11.75
C SER A 26 -2.73 -21.35 13.11
N ILE A 27 -2.36 -22.08 14.17
CA ILE A 27 -2.33 -21.55 15.54
C ILE A 27 -1.38 -20.34 15.58
N PRO A 28 -1.85 -19.14 15.99
CA PRO A 28 -1.00 -17.96 16.07
C PRO A 28 0.12 -18.17 17.08
N LYS A 29 1.36 -17.79 16.71
CA LYS A 29 2.47 -17.76 17.66
C LYS A 29 2.19 -16.66 18.70
N THR A 30 2.29 -17.00 19.98
CA THR A 30 2.20 -16.00 21.07
C THR A 30 3.36 -15.02 20.95
N LEU A 31 3.04 -13.72 20.92
CA LEU A 31 4.03 -12.65 20.87
C LEU A 31 4.49 -12.28 22.27
N SER A 32 5.80 -12.07 22.43
CA SER A 32 6.35 -11.47 23.64
C SER A 32 5.92 -9.99 23.69
N PRO A 33 5.40 -9.48 24.82
CA PRO A 33 5.10 -8.05 24.92
C PRO A 33 6.40 -7.23 24.78
N PRO A 34 6.39 -6.13 24.01
CA PRO A 34 7.57 -5.30 23.89
C PRO A 34 7.90 -4.61 25.22
N LYS A 35 9.18 -4.33 25.46
CA LYS A 35 9.65 -3.62 26.66
C LYS A 35 9.21 -2.15 26.70
N GLU A 36 9.05 -1.56 25.53
CA GLU A 36 8.64 -0.19 25.30
C GLU A 36 7.66 -0.16 24.12
N ASP A 37 6.71 0.75 24.14
CA ASP A 37 5.80 0.95 23.03
C ASP A 37 6.56 1.47 21.80
N LYS A 38 6.38 0.78 20.67
CA LYS A 38 6.90 1.17 19.36
C LYS A 38 5.74 1.13 18.35
N TYR A 39 5.74 2.09 17.44
CA TYR A 39 4.64 2.27 16.49
C TYR A 39 5.10 2.08 15.05
N ILE A 40 4.22 1.53 14.23
CA ILE A 40 4.36 1.45 12.78
C ILE A 40 3.23 2.28 12.20
N LEU A 41 3.57 3.25 11.35
CA LEU A 41 2.58 4.04 10.65
C LEU A 41 2.25 3.38 9.31
N PHE A 42 0.98 3.23 9.00
CA PHE A 42 0.52 2.75 7.70
C PHE A 42 -0.19 3.88 6.96
N ALA A 43 0.12 4.02 5.67
CA ALA A 43 -0.57 4.94 4.78
C ALA A 43 -0.70 4.31 3.38
N SER A 44 -1.70 4.69 2.62
CA SER A 44 -1.98 4.14 1.29
C SER A 44 -2.82 5.11 0.48
N GLY A 45 -2.88 4.94 -0.84
CA GLY A 45 -3.85 5.66 -1.66
C GLY A 45 -3.62 7.17 -1.70
N PHE A 46 -2.38 7.59 -1.86
CA PHE A 46 -2.04 9.01 -2.04
C PHE A 46 -2.64 9.58 -3.32
N LEU A 47 -2.75 8.76 -4.37
CA LEU A 47 -3.44 9.08 -5.61
C LEU A 47 -3.10 10.50 -6.11
N LEU A 48 -1.82 10.86 -6.04
CA LEU A 48 -1.36 12.21 -6.32
C LEU A 48 -1.53 12.55 -7.81
N SER A 49 -2.10 13.73 -8.05
CA SER A 49 -2.25 14.36 -9.36
C SER A 49 -1.99 15.88 -9.27
N GLU A 50 -1.98 16.57 -10.42
CA GLU A 50 -1.49 17.96 -10.61
C GLU A 50 -2.07 19.00 -9.61
N SER A 51 -3.27 18.78 -9.06
CA SER A 51 -3.95 19.71 -8.13
C SER A 51 -4.63 18.99 -6.96
N SER A 52 -3.95 18.04 -6.33
CA SER A 52 -4.56 17.27 -5.25
C SER A 52 -4.52 18.03 -3.90
N VAL A 53 -5.67 18.13 -3.24
CA VAL A 53 -5.76 18.50 -1.81
C VAL A 53 -4.98 17.50 -0.94
N ILE A 54 -4.85 16.27 -1.43
CA ILE A 54 -4.13 15.18 -0.79
C ILE A 54 -2.66 15.53 -0.59
N PHE A 55 -2.03 16.25 -1.52
CA PHE A 55 -0.65 16.70 -1.35
C PHE A 55 -0.46 17.54 -0.08
N ASN A 56 -1.34 18.52 0.15
CA ASN A 56 -1.28 19.37 1.36
C ASN A 56 -1.53 18.55 2.64
N GLN A 57 -2.39 17.53 2.58
CA GLN A 57 -2.63 16.62 3.70
C GLN A 57 -1.39 15.77 4.01
N LEU A 58 -0.70 15.28 2.98
CA LEU A 58 0.55 14.54 3.12
C LEU A 58 1.68 15.44 3.62
N GLU A 59 1.79 16.67 3.13
CA GLU A 59 2.71 17.66 3.70
C GLU A 59 2.46 17.90 5.18
N CYS A 60 1.19 18.09 5.58
CA CYS A 60 0.83 18.23 6.99
C CYS A 60 1.22 16.99 7.82
N LEU A 61 1.00 15.78 7.29
CA LEU A 61 1.40 14.53 7.95
C LEU A 61 2.93 14.46 8.11
N VAL A 62 3.68 14.74 7.05
CA VAL A 62 5.16 14.74 7.05
C VAL A 62 5.71 15.82 8.01
N ASN A 63 5.12 17.01 8.02
CA ASN A 63 5.50 18.06 8.96
C ASN A 63 5.22 17.66 10.41
N SER A 64 4.11 16.97 10.67
CA SER A 64 3.78 16.44 11.99
C SER A 64 4.77 15.36 12.45
N LEU A 65 5.22 14.49 11.53
CA LEU A 65 6.22 13.45 11.79
C LEU A 65 7.62 14.05 12.03
N THR A 66 8.03 15.02 11.22
CA THR A 66 9.37 15.63 11.28
C THR A 66 9.51 16.68 12.36
N GLN A 67 8.42 17.35 12.75
CA GLN A 67 8.39 18.36 13.81
C GLN A 67 7.24 18.12 14.81
N PRO A 68 7.32 17.06 15.64
CA PRO A 68 6.24 16.71 16.58
C PRO A 68 5.97 17.80 17.64
N THR A 69 6.92 18.70 17.89
CA THR A 69 6.78 19.78 18.88
C THR A 69 5.62 20.73 18.62
N ASN A 70 5.17 20.83 17.36
CA ASN A 70 4.06 21.71 16.96
C ASN A 70 2.68 21.11 17.26
N ILE A 71 2.61 19.83 17.64
CA ILE A 71 1.37 19.12 17.94
C ILE A 71 0.91 19.51 19.35
N GLN A 72 -0.39 19.68 19.58
CA GLN A 72 -0.90 20.02 20.92
C GLN A 72 -1.13 18.78 21.79
N SER A 73 -1.42 17.64 21.18
CA SER A 73 -1.65 16.38 21.89
C SER A 73 -0.33 15.70 22.29
N GLU A 74 -0.07 15.61 23.60
CA GLU A 74 1.08 14.90 24.15
C GLU A 74 1.07 13.39 23.82
N GLN A 75 -0.13 12.80 23.70
CA GLN A 75 -0.28 11.40 23.28
C GLN A 75 0.22 11.22 21.84
N LEU A 76 -0.20 12.09 20.91
CA LEU A 76 0.25 12.00 19.52
C LEU A 76 1.75 12.28 19.38
N LYS A 77 2.30 13.22 20.16
CA LYS A 77 3.76 13.44 20.20
C LYS A 77 4.51 12.16 20.58
N THR A 78 4.03 11.46 21.60
CA THR A 78 4.64 10.22 22.09
C THR A 78 4.58 9.11 21.05
N ILE A 79 3.45 8.98 20.35
CA ILE A 79 3.29 8.00 19.26
C ILE A 79 4.28 8.29 18.12
N LEU A 80 4.35 9.54 17.66
CA LEU A 80 5.20 9.92 16.54
C LEU A 80 6.69 9.80 16.89
N ALA A 81 7.09 10.19 18.10
CA ALA A 81 8.46 10.03 18.58
C ALA A 81 8.90 8.56 18.70
N ASN A 82 7.96 7.64 18.94
CA ASN A 82 8.21 6.20 19.03
C ASN A 82 7.84 5.43 17.75
N THR A 83 7.58 6.14 16.65
CA THR A 83 7.37 5.51 15.33
C THR A 83 8.71 5.02 14.80
N ILE A 84 8.80 3.71 14.55
CA ILE A 84 10.03 3.06 14.08
C ILE A 84 10.02 2.77 12.58
N ARG A 85 8.85 2.86 11.95
CA ARG A 85 8.67 2.54 10.54
C ARG A 85 7.43 3.18 9.96
N PHE A 86 7.54 3.68 8.74
CA PHE A 86 6.44 4.17 7.92
C PHE A 86 6.24 3.22 6.75
N ILE A 87 5.04 2.66 6.57
CA ILE A 87 4.71 1.72 5.49
C ILE A 87 3.70 2.37 4.56
N VAL A 88 4.10 2.52 3.29
CA VAL A 88 3.25 3.00 2.20
C VAL A 88 2.73 1.80 1.41
N ALA A 89 1.43 1.52 1.51
CA ALA A 89 0.77 0.42 0.82
C ALA A 89 0.15 0.86 -0.52
N GLY A 90 1.01 1.21 -1.48
CA GLY A 90 0.66 1.44 -2.87
C GLY A 90 -0.28 2.61 -3.18
N ASN A 91 -0.55 2.76 -4.48
CA ASN A 91 -1.41 3.78 -5.07
C ASN A 91 -0.88 5.19 -4.78
N LEU A 92 0.40 5.40 -5.11
CA LEU A 92 1.12 6.65 -4.94
C LEU A 92 0.58 7.73 -5.88
N ILE A 93 0.37 7.36 -7.14
CA ILE A 93 -0.12 8.27 -8.17
C ILE A 93 -1.50 7.85 -8.66
N GLU A 94 -2.27 8.83 -9.13
CA GLU A 94 -3.56 8.56 -9.75
C GLU A 94 -3.35 7.87 -11.11
N SER A 95 -4.20 6.89 -11.44
CA SER A 95 -4.26 6.36 -12.80
C SER A 95 -4.69 7.46 -13.76
N SER A 96 -3.77 7.94 -14.58
CA SER A 96 -4.18 8.49 -15.87
C SER A 96 -4.97 7.40 -16.59
N ASN A 97 -6.16 7.69 -17.12
CA ASN A 97 -6.96 6.74 -17.90
C ASN A 97 -6.17 6.28 -19.15
N ARG A 98 -5.23 5.35 -18.98
CA ARG A 98 -4.28 4.94 -20.03
C ARG A 98 -4.94 4.16 -21.17
N LEU A 99 -6.19 3.72 -20.99
CA LEU A 99 -6.86 2.76 -21.88
C LEU A 99 -8.21 3.20 -22.46
N LYS A 100 -8.86 4.24 -21.95
CA LYS A 100 -10.14 4.70 -22.54
C LYS A 100 -9.96 5.67 -23.72
N ASP A 101 -8.76 6.21 -23.89
CA ASP A 101 -8.52 7.37 -24.77
C ASP A 101 -7.50 7.13 -25.89
N THR A 102 -6.85 5.96 -25.91
CA THR A 102 -5.73 5.66 -26.82
C THR A 102 -6.16 5.42 -28.26
N THR A 103 -7.46 5.29 -28.55
CA THR A 103 -7.95 5.09 -29.91
C THR A 103 -8.26 6.39 -30.66
N ASN A 104 -8.34 7.56 -29.99
CA ASN A 104 -8.73 8.82 -30.66
C ASN A 104 -8.17 10.15 -30.09
N GLN A 105 -7.23 10.16 -29.14
CA GLN A 105 -6.74 11.45 -28.59
C GLN A 105 -5.49 12.01 -29.29
N ALA A 106 -5.47 13.34 -29.43
CA ALA A 106 -4.36 14.10 -30.01
C ALA A 106 -3.09 14.03 -29.14
N LYS A 107 -1.92 13.90 -29.79
CA LYS A 107 -0.58 13.78 -29.16
C LYS A 107 -0.27 14.77 -28.03
N TYR A 108 -0.90 15.96 -28.05
CA TYR A 108 -0.72 16.99 -27.02
C TYR A 108 -1.27 16.56 -25.64
N LEU A 109 -2.41 15.86 -25.60
CA LEU A 109 -3.04 15.42 -24.35
C LEU A 109 -2.21 14.34 -23.64
N THR A 110 -1.68 13.39 -24.41
CA THR A 110 -0.77 12.35 -23.88
C THR A 110 0.49 12.95 -23.25
N ARG A 111 1.06 14.01 -23.86
CA ARG A 111 2.25 14.70 -23.31
C ARG A 111 1.96 15.40 -21.99
N LYS A 112 0.76 15.97 -21.82
CA LYS A 112 0.37 16.65 -20.57
C LYS A 112 0.17 15.68 -19.41
N MET A 113 -0.47 14.52 -19.64
CA MET A 113 -0.64 13.48 -18.61
C MET A 113 0.70 12.87 -18.16
N THR A 114 1.57 12.61 -19.13
CA THR A 114 2.95 12.17 -18.92
C THR A 114 3.72 13.17 -18.04
N ALA A 115 3.57 14.46 -18.36
CA ALA A 115 3.88 15.62 -17.51
C ALA A 115 3.57 15.33 -16.03
N SER A 116 2.27 15.42 -15.75
CA SER A 116 1.71 15.41 -14.40
C SER A 116 2.13 14.20 -13.56
N SER A 117 2.26 13.02 -14.15
CA SER A 117 2.70 11.82 -13.42
C SER A 117 4.15 11.91 -12.94
N VAL A 118 5.02 12.57 -13.72
CA VAL A 118 6.43 12.78 -13.36
C VAL A 118 6.53 13.83 -12.25
N GLU A 119 5.77 14.92 -12.34
CA GLU A 119 5.72 15.92 -11.27
C GLU A 119 5.16 15.34 -9.96
N ALA A 120 4.11 14.53 -10.03
CA ALA A 120 3.56 13.86 -8.84
C ALA A 120 4.60 12.95 -8.18
N MET A 121 5.32 12.14 -8.95
CA MET A 121 6.40 11.28 -8.42
C MET A 121 7.54 12.10 -7.81
N HIS A 122 7.90 13.23 -8.41
CA HIS A 122 8.92 14.14 -7.87
C HIS A 122 8.50 14.69 -6.50
N SER A 123 7.26 15.17 -6.38
CA SER A 123 6.73 15.68 -5.12
C SER A 123 6.67 14.60 -4.03
N ILE A 124 6.32 13.36 -4.39
CA ILE A 124 6.35 12.21 -3.47
C ILE A 124 7.77 11.93 -3.01
N ASP A 125 8.75 11.93 -3.91
CA ASP A 125 10.16 11.69 -3.58
C ASP A 125 10.69 12.70 -2.56
N GLU A 126 10.32 13.98 -2.68
CA GLU A 126 10.70 15.01 -1.70
C GLU A 126 10.09 14.74 -0.32
N LEU A 127 8.82 14.30 -0.26
CA LEU A 127 8.16 13.93 0.99
C LEU A 127 8.78 12.69 1.62
N PHE A 128 9.09 11.68 0.81
CA PHE A 128 9.74 10.46 1.25
C PHE A 128 11.15 10.72 1.74
N ASP A 129 11.89 11.64 1.13
CA ASP A 129 13.23 12.02 1.61
C ASP A 129 13.17 12.62 3.03
N LYS A 130 12.16 13.45 3.30
CA LYS A 130 11.91 14.04 4.63
C LYS A 130 11.57 12.96 5.67
N ILE A 131 10.72 11.99 5.32
CA ILE A 131 10.38 10.86 6.22
C ILE A 131 11.60 9.97 6.47
N ALA A 132 12.29 9.59 5.40
CA ALA A 132 13.47 8.73 5.46
C ALA A 132 14.63 9.36 6.25
N ALA A 133 14.61 10.68 6.45
CA ALA A 133 15.56 11.37 7.34
C ALA A 133 15.36 11.05 8.84
N ILE A 134 14.15 10.64 9.24
CA ILE A 134 13.79 10.44 10.65
C ILE A 134 13.44 8.98 11.00
N THR A 135 12.97 8.18 10.05
CA THR A 135 12.54 6.79 10.26
C THR A 135 12.72 5.96 8.99
N ASP A 136 12.73 4.62 9.10
CA ASP A 136 12.62 3.74 7.94
C ASP A 136 11.27 3.92 7.24
N ILE A 137 11.30 4.00 5.90
CA ILE A 137 10.13 4.03 5.03
C ILE A 137 10.14 2.83 4.08
N ASP A 138 9.06 2.07 4.10
CA ASP A 138 8.83 0.86 3.30
C ASP A 138 7.73 1.15 2.28
N ILE A 139 8.05 1.03 0.99
CA ILE A 139 7.17 1.45 -0.11
C ILE A 139 6.78 0.22 -0.93
N MET A 140 5.51 -0.16 -0.89
CA MET A 140 4.92 -1.16 -1.78
C MET A 140 4.29 -0.50 -3.01
N PRO A 141 4.35 -1.11 -4.20
CA PRO A 141 3.60 -0.67 -5.36
C PRO A 141 2.10 -1.00 -5.21
N GLY A 142 1.26 -0.14 -5.77
CA GLY A 142 -0.16 -0.37 -6.00
C GLY A 142 -0.48 -0.67 -7.47
N VAL A 143 -1.77 -0.69 -7.81
CA VAL A 143 -2.24 -1.01 -9.17
C VAL A 143 -1.98 0.14 -10.16
N ASN A 144 -1.96 1.38 -9.67
CA ASN A 144 -1.78 2.57 -10.49
C ASN A 144 -0.31 3.01 -10.63
N ASP A 145 0.58 2.38 -9.85
CA ASP A 145 2.00 2.73 -9.83
C ASP A 145 2.74 2.07 -11.01
N PRO A 146 3.89 2.62 -11.46
CA PRO A 146 4.62 2.09 -12.61
C PRO A 146 5.44 0.83 -12.24
N SER A 147 4.73 -0.22 -11.81
CA SER A 147 5.23 -1.58 -11.61
C SER A 147 4.43 -2.58 -12.47
N CYS A 148 4.78 -3.86 -12.42
CA CYS A 148 3.95 -4.89 -13.03
C CYS A 148 2.57 -4.94 -12.36
N HIS A 149 1.52 -5.15 -13.14
CA HIS A 149 0.14 -5.17 -12.62
C HIS A 149 -0.21 -6.53 -12.00
N MET A 150 0.50 -7.60 -12.38
CA MET A 150 0.30 -8.95 -11.85
C MET A 150 0.94 -9.09 -10.46
N LEU A 151 0.27 -9.81 -9.57
CA LEU A 151 0.86 -10.26 -8.31
C LEU A 151 1.78 -11.48 -8.54
N PRO A 152 2.96 -11.55 -7.88
CA PRO A 152 3.53 -10.52 -7.01
C PRO A 152 4.12 -9.34 -7.81
N GLN A 153 3.74 -8.12 -7.42
CA GLN A 153 4.27 -6.89 -8.02
C GLN A 153 5.72 -6.65 -7.59
N GLN A 154 6.57 -6.29 -8.54
CA GLN A 154 7.99 -5.99 -8.29
C GLN A 154 8.17 -4.63 -7.61
N PRO A 155 9.26 -4.42 -6.85
CA PRO A 155 9.55 -3.13 -6.24
C PRO A 155 9.62 -2.00 -7.26
N LEU A 156 9.22 -0.80 -6.83
CA LEU A 156 9.40 0.41 -7.62
C LEU A 156 10.89 0.67 -7.84
N HIS A 157 11.26 1.08 -9.06
CA HIS A 157 12.66 1.26 -9.40
C HIS A 157 13.22 2.53 -8.73
N PRO A 158 14.42 2.50 -8.09
CA PRO A 158 15.00 3.65 -7.39
C PRO A 158 15.17 4.92 -8.24
N CYS A 159 15.24 4.80 -9.57
CA CYS A 159 15.32 5.96 -10.47
C CYS A 159 14.10 6.88 -10.39
N MET A 160 12.98 6.38 -9.88
CA MET A 160 11.78 7.18 -9.62
C MET A 160 11.89 8.04 -8.36
N PHE A 161 12.88 7.78 -7.53
CA PHE A 161 13.10 8.41 -6.23
C PHE A 161 14.52 9.02 -6.12
N PRO A 162 14.90 10.01 -6.95
CA PRO A 162 16.28 10.50 -7.00
C PRO A 162 16.83 11.06 -5.68
N SER A 163 15.96 11.51 -4.77
CA SER A 163 16.32 12.08 -3.46
C SER A 163 16.28 11.00 -2.39
N SER A 164 15.10 10.40 -2.18
CA SER A 164 14.88 9.46 -1.07
C SER A 164 15.64 8.15 -1.24
N SER A 165 15.88 7.66 -2.47
CA SER A 165 16.65 6.42 -2.71
C SER A 165 18.13 6.50 -2.29
N LYS A 166 18.66 7.71 -2.08
CA LYS A 166 20.01 7.91 -1.55
C LYS A 166 20.12 7.53 -0.07
N ARG A 167 18.99 7.46 0.63
CA ARG A 167 18.94 7.11 2.05
C ARG A 167 18.82 5.61 2.22
N LYS A 168 19.59 5.06 3.16
CA LYS A 168 19.56 3.64 3.52
C LYS A 168 18.26 3.20 4.21
N THR A 169 17.47 4.17 4.65
CA THR A 169 16.18 4.02 5.34
C THR A 169 15.00 4.00 4.37
N THR A 170 15.23 4.14 3.06
CA THR A 170 14.18 4.04 2.04
C THR A 170 14.23 2.66 1.39
N HIS A 171 13.14 1.91 1.52
CA HIS A 171 13.04 0.53 1.04
C HIS A 171 11.90 0.41 0.04
N CYS A 172 12.23 0.23 -1.24
CA CYS A 172 11.25 -0.17 -2.25
C CYS A 172 11.07 -1.69 -2.20
N LEU A 173 9.84 -2.15 -2.03
CA LEU A 173 9.50 -3.54 -1.70
C LEU A 173 8.46 -4.12 -2.65
N THR A 174 8.26 -5.43 -2.61
CA THR A 174 7.25 -6.12 -3.40
C THR A 174 5.85 -5.91 -2.82
N ASN A 175 4.82 -6.14 -3.63
CA ASN A 175 3.45 -6.38 -3.16
C ASN A 175 3.01 -7.79 -3.60
N PRO A 176 2.66 -8.72 -2.69
CA PRO A 176 2.57 -8.56 -1.23
C PRO A 176 3.91 -8.35 -0.50
N TYR A 177 3.86 -7.84 0.73
CA TYR A 177 5.01 -7.65 1.59
C TYR A 177 4.87 -8.45 2.89
N ASP A 178 5.83 -9.35 3.13
CA ASP A 178 5.95 -10.18 4.32
C ASP A 178 7.27 -9.85 5.04
N PHE A 179 7.19 -9.41 6.29
CA PHE A 179 8.36 -8.99 7.05
C PHE A 179 8.17 -9.20 8.55
N GLN A 180 9.27 -9.08 9.28
CA GLN A 180 9.32 -9.30 10.72
C GLN A 180 10.06 -8.16 11.42
N ILE A 181 9.44 -7.63 12.48
CA ILE A 181 10.03 -6.66 13.40
C ILE A 181 10.02 -7.26 14.80
N GLY A 182 11.19 -7.58 15.33
CA GLY A 182 11.30 -8.33 16.59
C GLY A 182 10.61 -9.69 16.46
N ASP A 183 9.65 -9.97 17.35
CA ASP A 183 8.84 -11.20 17.31
C ASP A 183 7.58 -11.07 16.43
N MET A 184 7.23 -9.85 16.00
CA MET A 184 6.01 -9.56 15.24
C MET A 184 6.24 -9.75 13.74
N ARG A 185 5.50 -10.68 13.14
CA ARG A 185 5.47 -10.87 11.67
C ARG A 185 4.23 -10.20 11.11
N LEU A 186 4.40 -9.43 10.04
CA LEU A 186 3.34 -8.72 9.35
C LEU A 186 3.33 -9.15 7.88
N LEU A 187 2.12 -9.35 7.35
CA LEU A 187 1.87 -9.61 5.94
C LEU A 187 0.80 -8.61 5.48
N GLY A 188 1.10 -7.86 4.44
CA GLY A 188 0.19 -6.87 3.87
C GLY A 188 0.20 -6.88 2.34
N THR A 189 -0.87 -6.36 1.76
CA THR A 189 -1.01 -6.10 0.32
C THR A 189 -1.41 -4.65 0.10
N SER A 190 -1.33 -4.17 -1.14
CA SER A 190 -1.84 -2.84 -1.53
C SER A 190 -3.35 -2.83 -1.87
N GLY A 191 -4.10 -3.85 -1.43
CA GLY A 191 -5.57 -3.88 -1.49
C GLY A 191 -6.21 -4.60 -2.68
N GLN A 192 -5.48 -4.84 -3.78
CA GLN A 192 -6.08 -5.36 -5.02
C GLN A 192 -6.80 -6.71 -4.84
N ASN A 193 -6.30 -7.56 -3.95
CA ASN A 193 -6.92 -8.84 -3.64
C ASN A 193 -8.28 -8.71 -2.95
N LEU A 194 -8.50 -7.64 -2.17
CA LEU A 194 -9.79 -7.36 -1.56
C LEU A 194 -10.75 -6.72 -2.58
N ASP A 195 -10.25 -5.81 -3.42
CA ASP A 195 -11.03 -5.21 -4.51
C ASP A 195 -11.59 -6.30 -5.46
N ASP A 196 -10.76 -7.30 -5.81
CA ASP A 196 -11.18 -8.42 -6.65
C ASP A 196 -12.22 -9.33 -5.97
N ILE A 197 -12.14 -9.50 -4.64
CA ILE A 197 -13.14 -10.27 -3.87
C ILE A 197 -14.46 -9.52 -3.83
N ASP A 198 -14.44 -8.21 -3.57
CA ASP A 198 -15.64 -7.37 -3.54
C ASP A 198 -16.36 -7.39 -4.90
N LEU A 199 -15.60 -7.30 -6.00
CA LEU A 199 -16.16 -7.38 -7.35
C LEU A 199 -16.86 -8.71 -7.67
N GLN A 200 -16.40 -9.82 -7.06
CA GLN A 200 -16.85 -11.19 -7.37
C GLN A 200 -17.68 -11.83 -6.26
N SER A 201 -17.98 -11.10 -5.19
CA SER A 201 -18.73 -11.61 -4.03
C SER A 201 -19.81 -10.62 -3.60
N THR A 202 -20.72 -11.08 -2.75
CA THR A 202 -21.74 -10.25 -2.11
C THR A 202 -21.41 -10.02 -0.63
N ILE A 203 -20.14 -10.10 -0.26
CA ILE A 203 -19.69 -9.88 1.11
C ILE A 203 -19.76 -8.38 1.36
N GLU A 204 -20.77 -7.91 2.10
CA GLU A 204 -20.84 -6.51 2.52
C GLU A 204 -19.65 -6.19 3.43
N SER A 205 -18.95 -5.09 3.12
CA SER A 205 -17.77 -4.59 3.85
C SER A 205 -18.15 -3.92 5.18
#